data_AF-A0A5S3PWE2-F1
#
_entry.id   AF-A0A5S3PWE2-F1
#
_cell.length_a   1.000
_cell.length_b   1.000
_cell.length_c   1.000
_cell.angle_alpha   90.00
_cell.angle_beta   90.00
_cell.angle_gamma   90.00
#
_symmetry.space_group_name_H-M   'P 1'
#
loop_
_entity.id
_entity.type
_entity.pdbx_description
1 polymer ?
#
loop_
_entity_poly.entity_id
_entity_poly.type
_entity_poly.pdbx_seq_one_letter_code
_entity_poly.pdbx_strand_id
1 'polypeptide(L)'
;MKKYILILATIVFAVSISCKEEKKESPESKQMEQVMAVHDEVMPKMGKIGSLVTQLRKKIDSDQGGIEEKKAMEALQDANKSMMDWMQGFNKRFDYEEIANGKELTEEKKQWLNEEEEKVKIVAEKMNSSIANAEALLVE
;
A
#
# COMPACT_ATOMS: atom_id res chain seq x y z
N MET A 1 -52.95 36.53 21.53
CA MET A 1 -51.81 36.30 20.61
C MET A 1 -50.59 36.87 21.32
N LYS A 2 -49.60 36.15 21.85
CA LYS A 2 -48.82 34.95 21.50
C LYS A 2 -48.47 34.29 22.86
N LYS A 3 -48.86 33.09 23.31
CA LYS A 3 -48.84 31.72 22.79
C LYS A 3 -47.47 31.29 22.24
N TYR A 4 -46.73 30.60 23.12
CA TYR A 4 -45.55 29.74 22.89
C TYR A 4 -44.29 30.53 22.49
N ILE A 5 -43.16 30.47 23.19
CA ILE A 5 -42.23 29.33 23.21
C ILE A 5 -41.35 29.47 24.48
N LEU A 6 -41.81 28.82 25.55
CA LEU A 6 -40.96 28.23 26.58
C LEU A 6 -41.13 26.74 26.31
N ILE A 7 -40.09 26.03 25.86
CA ILE A 7 -39.93 24.56 25.89
C ILE A 7 -38.68 24.21 25.05
N LEU A 8 -37.67 23.70 25.75
CA LEU A 8 -36.90 22.50 25.39
C LEU A 8 -36.06 22.53 24.10
N ALA A 9 -34.77 22.81 24.26
CA ALA A 9 -33.74 22.11 23.49
C ALA A 9 -32.40 22.25 24.22
N THR A 10 -32.26 21.51 25.32
CA THR A 10 -30.98 20.99 25.79
C THR A 10 -30.38 20.24 24.61
N ILE A 11 -29.56 20.92 23.80
CA ILE A 11 -28.74 20.26 22.79
C ILE A 11 -27.72 19.44 23.56
N VAL A 12 -28.07 18.17 23.63
CA VAL A 12 -27.24 17.05 24.03
C VAL A 12 -25.88 17.24 23.37
N PHE A 13 -24.90 17.57 24.21
CA PHE A 13 -23.50 17.42 23.93
C PHE A 13 -23.26 15.90 23.85
N ALA A 14 -23.68 15.29 22.74
CA ALA A 14 -23.28 13.95 22.37
C ALA A 14 -21.80 14.08 22.00
N VAL A 15 -20.96 14.02 23.03
CA VAL A 15 -19.58 13.61 22.89
C VAL A 15 -19.65 12.28 22.19
N SER A 16 -19.36 12.29 20.90
CA SER A 16 -19.03 11.12 20.12
C SER A 16 -17.81 10.52 20.81
N ILE A 17 -18.05 9.65 21.79
CA ILE A 17 -17.13 8.58 22.12
C ILE A 17 -17.11 7.77 20.83
N SER A 18 -16.24 8.18 19.92
CA SER A 18 -15.72 7.28 18.90
C SER A 18 -15.11 6.16 19.71
N CYS A 19 -15.86 5.07 19.87
CA CYS A 19 -15.32 3.78 20.23
C CYS A 19 -14.27 3.47 19.16
N LYS A 20 -13.05 3.96 19.39
CA LYS A 20 -11.86 3.26 18.96
C LYS A 20 -11.93 1.96 19.75
N GLU A 21 -12.54 0.93 19.16
CA GLU A 21 -12.31 -0.43 19.62
C GLU A 21 -10.79 -0.57 19.73
N GLU A 22 -10.30 -0.80 20.94
CA GLU A 22 -8.88 -1.03 21.15
C GLU A 22 -8.53 -2.26 20.33
N LYS A 23 -7.74 -2.05 19.26
CA LYS A 23 -7.12 -3.13 18.49
C LYS A 23 -6.54 -4.12 19.49
N LYS A 24 -6.92 -5.40 19.39
CA LYS A 24 -6.27 -6.43 20.19
C LYS A 24 -4.80 -6.49 19.78
N GLU A 25 -3.94 -6.00 20.64
CA GLU A 25 -2.49 -6.11 20.44
C GLU A 25 -2.06 -7.56 20.68
N SER A 26 -1.77 -8.28 19.59
CA SER A 26 -1.12 -9.59 19.58
C SER A 26 0.17 -9.48 18.77
N PRO A 27 1.11 -10.44 18.90
CA PRO A 27 2.29 -10.49 18.03
C PRO A 27 1.93 -10.47 16.55
N GLU A 28 0.88 -11.20 16.16
CA GLU A 28 0.37 -11.27 14.79
C GLU A 28 -0.21 -9.94 14.31
N SER A 29 -0.95 -9.21 15.14
CA SER A 29 -1.48 -7.90 14.73
C SER A 29 -0.36 -6.87 14.55
N LYS A 30 0.72 -6.95 15.34
CA LYS A 30 1.93 -6.12 15.14
C LYS A 30 2.66 -6.49 13.86
N GLN A 31 2.79 -7.78 13.55
CA GLN A 31 3.39 -8.23 12.29
C GLN A 31 2.54 -7.78 11.08
N MET A 32 1.22 -7.90 11.16
CA MET A 32 0.30 -7.41 10.14
C MET A 32 0.51 -5.91 9.87
N GLU A 33 0.64 -5.11 10.93
CA GLU A 33 0.95 -3.67 10.80
C GLU A 33 2.30 -3.42 10.14
N GLN A 34 3.33 -4.22 10.44
CA GLN A 34 4.64 -4.10 9.78
C GLN A 34 4.58 -4.44 8.30
N VAL A 35 3.87 -5.51 7.92
CA VAL A 35 3.62 -5.87 6.51
C VAL A 35 2.94 -4.72 5.78
N MET A 36 1.93 -4.12 6.40
CA MET A 36 1.19 -3.00 5.80
C MET A 36 1.99 -1.71 5.76
N ALA A 37 2.89 -1.47 6.71
CA ALA A 37 3.80 -0.34 6.67
C ALA A 37 4.75 -0.40 5.46
N VAL A 38 5.28 -1.59 5.13
CA VAL A 38 6.13 -1.77 3.93
C VAL A 38 5.30 -1.52 2.65
N HIS A 39 4.08 -2.04 2.58
CA HIS A 39 3.16 -1.76 1.48
C HIS A 39 2.92 -0.25 1.31
N ASP A 40 2.55 0.43 2.39
CA ASP A 40 2.22 1.86 2.37
C ASP A 40 3.42 2.73 2.00
N GLU A 41 4.63 2.34 2.42
CA GLU A 41 5.87 3.04 2.06
C GLU A 41 6.10 3.05 0.54
N VAL A 42 5.80 1.95 -0.15
CA VAL A 42 6.06 1.81 -1.59
C VAL A 42 4.87 2.20 -2.47
N MET A 43 3.67 2.34 -1.90
CA MET A 43 2.49 2.76 -2.67
C MET A 43 2.66 4.09 -3.42
N PRO A 44 3.23 5.17 -2.84
CA PRO A 44 3.51 6.41 -3.58
C PRO A 44 4.45 6.20 -4.77
N LYS A 45 5.32 5.18 -4.71
CA LYS A 45 6.31 4.89 -5.75
C LYS A 45 5.68 4.30 -7.02
N MET A 46 4.47 3.74 -6.95
CA MET A 46 3.73 3.28 -8.13
C MET A 46 3.50 4.43 -9.13
N GLY A 47 3.15 5.63 -8.64
CA GLY A 47 3.01 6.81 -9.50
C GLY A 47 4.34 7.26 -10.11
N LYS A 48 5.42 7.19 -9.33
CA LYS A 48 6.78 7.47 -9.81
C LYS A 48 7.21 6.48 -10.90
N ILE A 49 6.94 5.19 -10.73
CA ILE A 49 7.19 4.15 -11.74
C ILE A 49 6.48 4.50 -13.05
N GLY A 50 5.20 4.84 -13.00
CA GLY A 50 4.45 5.24 -14.20
C GLY A 50 5.09 6.42 -14.93
N SER A 51 5.54 7.44 -14.20
CA SER A 51 6.24 8.60 -14.76
C SER A 51 7.57 8.21 -15.43
N LEU A 52 8.38 7.36 -14.79
CA LEU A 52 9.67 6.92 -15.33
C LEU A 52 9.49 6.07 -16.59
N VAL A 53 8.47 5.18 -16.61
CA VAL A 53 8.10 4.40 -17.80
C VAL A 53 7.77 5.33 -18.97
N THR A 54 7.00 6.40 -18.76
CA THR A 54 6.70 7.38 -19.82
C THR A 54 7.95 8.09 -20.34
N GLN A 55 8.87 8.46 -19.45
CA GLN A 55 10.12 9.13 -19.84
C GLN A 55 11.04 8.22 -20.65
N LEU A 56 11.28 6.99 -20.18
CA LEU A 56 12.08 6.00 -20.90
C LEU A 56 11.47 5.67 -22.27
N ARG A 57 10.15 5.49 -22.33
CA ARG A 57 9.45 5.27 -23.60
C ARG A 57 9.68 6.40 -24.59
N LYS A 58 9.63 7.66 -24.15
CA LYS A 58 9.91 8.82 -25.02
C LYS A 58 11.36 8.81 -25.54
N LYS A 59 12.34 8.44 -24.71
CA LYS A 59 13.75 8.34 -25.11
C LYS A 59 13.93 7.22 -26.14
N ILE A 60 13.29 6.07 -25.94
CA ILE A 60 13.28 4.93 -26.88
C ILE A 60 12.61 5.31 -28.20
N ASP A 61 11.41 5.89 -28.16
CA ASP A 61 10.63 6.24 -29.36
C ASP A 61 11.29 7.36 -30.21
N SER A 62 12.26 8.08 -29.65
CA SER A 62 13.03 9.14 -30.34
C SER A 62 14.42 8.68 -30.80
N ASP A 63 14.70 7.38 -30.77
CA ASP A 63 16.01 6.78 -31.07
C ASP A 63 17.16 7.34 -30.20
N GLN A 64 16.83 7.98 -29.06
CA GLN A 64 17.78 8.48 -28.07
C GLN A 64 18.06 7.47 -26.94
N GLY A 65 17.31 6.36 -26.91
CA GLY A 65 17.44 5.28 -25.94
C GLY A 65 17.85 3.98 -26.63
N GLY A 66 18.54 3.12 -25.88
CA GLY A 66 19.02 1.83 -26.33
C GLY A 66 18.40 0.65 -25.56
N ILE A 67 19.14 -0.46 -25.55
CA ILE A 67 18.74 -1.71 -24.92
C ILE A 67 18.56 -1.54 -23.40
N GLU A 68 19.39 -0.71 -22.76
CA GLU A 68 19.37 -0.53 -21.31
C GLU A 68 18.14 0.26 -20.84
N GLU A 69 17.73 1.31 -21.56
CA GLU A 69 16.48 2.03 -21.29
C GLU A 69 15.25 1.14 -21.47
N LYS A 70 15.27 0.25 -22.48
CA LYS A 70 14.20 -0.72 -22.69
C LYS A 70 14.12 -1.71 -21.52
N LYS A 71 15.25 -2.28 -21.09
CA LYS A 71 15.29 -3.19 -19.93
C LYS A 71 14.83 -2.49 -18.64
N ALA A 72 15.25 -1.24 -18.42
CA ALA A 72 14.83 -0.47 -17.26
C ALA A 72 13.32 -0.19 -17.27
N MET A 73 12.75 0.11 -18.44
CA MET A 73 11.31 0.28 -18.60
C MET A 73 10.55 -1.02 -18.29
N GLU A 74 11.02 -2.16 -18.79
CA GLU A 74 10.42 -3.48 -18.51
C GLU A 74 10.53 -3.84 -17.02
N ALA A 75 11.68 -3.59 -16.39
CA ALA A 75 11.89 -3.84 -14.95
C ALA A 75 10.97 -2.98 -14.06
N LEU A 76 10.72 -1.73 -14.45
CA LEU A 76 9.74 -0.86 -13.80
C LEU A 76 8.32 -1.40 -13.91
N GLN A 77 7.91 -1.82 -15.11
CA GLN A 77 6.57 -2.39 -15.34
C GLN A 77 6.37 -3.68 -14.56
N ASP A 78 7.38 -4.54 -14.52
CA ASP A 78 7.38 -5.79 -13.77
C ASP A 78 7.36 -5.56 -12.25
N ALA A 79 8.09 -4.56 -11.74
CA ALA A 79 8.01 -4.16 -10.33
C ALA A 79 6.59 -3.67 -9.96
N ASN A 80 5.99 -2.82 -10.80
CA ASN A 80 4.62 -2.33 -10.61
C ASN A 80 3.61 -3.48 -10.63
N LYS A 81 3.76 -4.44 -11.56
CA LYS A 81 2.92 -5.63 -11.62
C LYS A 81 3.08 -6.50 -10.37
N SER A 82 4.31 -6.67 -9.88
CA SER A 82 4.60 -7.49 -8.70
C SER A 82 3.86 -6.96 -7.47
N MET A 83 3.80 -5.64 -7.27
CA MET A 83 3.02 -5.03 -6.20
C MET A 83 1.51 -5.24 -6.36
N MET A 84 0.99 -5.13 -7.58
CA MET A 84 -0.42 -5.41 -7.86
C MET A 84 -0.79 -6.88 -7.61
N ASP A 85 0.05 -7.80 -8.06
CA ASP A 85 -0.14 -9.24 -7.84
C ASP A 85 -0.09 -9.58 -6.35
N TRP A 86 0.86 -8.97 -5.62
CA TRP A 86 0.98 -9.13 -4.17
C TRP A 86 -0.28 -8.66 -3.45
N MET A 87 -0.77 -7.44 -3.73
CA MET A 87 -2.01 -6.92 -3.12
C MET A 87 -3.22 -7.82 -3.39
N GLN A 88 -3.35 -8.33 -4.62
CA GLN A 88 -4.43 -9.25 -4.97
C GLN A 88 -4.31 -10.60 -4.25
N GLY A 89 -3.08 -11.12 -4.08
CA GLY A 89 -2.83 -12.35 -3.34
C GLY A 89 -3.10 -12.18 -1.85
N PHE A 90 -2.64 -11.08 -1.28
CA PHE A 90 -2.81 -10.72 0.12
C PHE A 90 -4.29 -10.62 0.50
N ASN A 91 -5.09 -9.89 -0.30
CA ASN A 91 -6.52 -9.71 -0.07
C ASN A 91 -7.36 -10.99 -0.28
N LYS A 92 -6.78 -12.05 -0.86
CA LYS A 92 -7.42 -13.39 -0.91
C LYS A 92 -7.16 -14.21 0.35
N ARG A 93 -6.08 -13.89 1.09
CA ARG A 93 -5.63 -14.62 2.27
C ARG A 93 -6.17 -14.00 3.57
N PHE A 94 -6.29 -12.67 3.60
CA PHE A 94 -6.69 -11.91 4.80
C PHE A 94 -7.94 -11.08 4.56
N ASP A 95 -8.85 -11.09 5.52
CA ASP A 95 -10.07 -10.28 5.51
C ASP A 95 -9.84 -8.91 6.19
N TYR A 96 -10.82 -8.01 6.04
CA TYR A 96 -10.73 -6.66 6.61
C TYR A 96 -10.58 -6.65 8.14
N GLU A 97 -11.24 -7.56 8.86
CA GLU A 97 -11.18 -7.62 10.32
C GLU A 97 -9.80 -8.05 10.81
N GLU A 98 -9.16 -8.96 10.08
CA GLU A 98 -7.80 -9.42 10.32
C GLU A 98 -6.76 -8.32 10.07
N ILE A 99 -6.93 -7.54 9.00
CA ILE A 99 -6.00 -6.47 8.63
C ILE A 99 -6.18 -5.22 9.50
N ALA A 100 -7.43 -4.78 9.68
CA ALA A 100 -7.73 -3.48 10.26
C ALA A 100 -7.99 -3.53 11.78
N ASN A 101 -8.59 -4.60 12.28
CA ASN A 101 -9.09 -4.67 13.66
C ASN A 101 -8.29 -5.64 14.56
N GLY A 102 -7.31 -6.36 13.99
CA GLY A 102 -6.48 -7.30 14.74
C GLY A 102 -7.24 -8.54 15.19
N LYS A 103 -8.19 -9.01 14.37
CA LYS A 103 -8.86 -10.30 14.58
C LYS A 103 -7.82 -11.42 14.64
N GLU A 104 -8.04 -12.36 15.55
CA GLU A 104 -7.15 -13.49 15.76
C GLU A 104 -7.03 -14.36 14.50
N LEU A 105 -5.79 -14.67 14.12
CA LEU A 105 -5.48 -15.48 12.94
C LEU A 105 -5.46 -16.97 13.31
N THR A 106 -5.91 -17.81 12.37
CA THR A 106 -5.66 -19.25 12.44
C THR A 106 -4.17 -19.55 12.32
N GLU A 107 -3.72 -20.71 12.79
CA GLU A 107 -2.31 -21.13 12.66
C GLU A 107 -1.82 -21.15 11.20
N GLU A 108 -2.68 -21.53 10.26
CA GLU A 108 -2.39 -21.46 8.83
C GLU A 108 -2.18 -20.01 8.35
N LYS A 109 -3.05 -19.08 8.78
CA LYS A 109 -2.92 -17.67 8.42
C LYS A 109 -1.69 -17.02 9.03
N LYS A 110 -1.23 -17.46 10.21
CA LYS A 110 0.04 -17.03 10.79
C LYS A 110 1.23 -17.42 9.90
N GLN A 111 1.21 -18.63 9.35
CA GLN A 111 2.24 -19.07 8.40
C GLN A 111 2.20 -18.25 7.11
N TRP A 112 1.01 -18.00 6.58
CA TRP A 112 0.87 -17.11 5.42
C TRP A 112 1.35 -15.69 5.70
N LEU A 113 1.13 -15.16 6.91
CA LEU A 113 1.60 -13.83 7.26
C LEU A 113 3.12 -13.73 7.22
N ASN A 114 3.84 -14.75 7.70
CA ASN A 114 5.29 -14.85 7.55
C ASN A 114 5.73 -14.86 6.07
N GLU A 115 5.01 -15.58 5.21
CA GLU A 115 5.28 -15.59 3.77
C GLU A 115 5.04 -14.23 3.11
N GLU A 116 3.92 -13.58 3.46
CA GLU A 116 3.55 -12.29 2.89
C GLU A 116 4.48 -11.17 3.34
N GLU A 117 5.01 -11.25 4.57
CA GLU A 117 6.04 -10.33 5.05
C GLU A 117 7.32 -10.41 4.21
N GLU A 118 7.78 -11.61 3.87
CA GLU A 118 8.95 -11.76 3.02
C GLU A 118 8.66 -11.28 1.59
N LYS A 119 7.50 -11.66 1.03
CA LYS A 119 7.12 -11.25 -0.32
C LYS A 119 7.02 -9.73 -0.46
N VAL A 120 6.43 -9.03 0.51
CA VAL A 120 6.28 -7.57 0.42
C VAL A 120 7.64 -6.86 0.50
N LYS A 121 8.60 -7.39 1.27
CA LYS A 121 9.99 -6.87 1.30
C LYS A 121 10.68 -7.04 -0.05
N ILE A 122 10.55 -8.22 -0.68
CA ILE A 122 11.09 -8.48 -2.03
C ILE A 122 10.46 -7.54 -3.06
N VAL A 123 9.14 -7.35 -3.01
CA VAL A 123 8.43 -6.41 -3.89
C VAL A 123 8.94 -4.99 -3.68
N ALA A 124 9.09 -4.56 -2.43
CA ALA A 124 9.60 -3.23 -2.10
C ALA A 124 11.02 -3.01 -2.61
N GLU A 125 11.93 -3.98 -2.44
CA GLU A 125 13.28 -3.93 -2.97
C GLU A 125 13.29 -3.86 -4.50
N LYS A 126 12.46 -4.66 -5.17
CA LYS A 126 12.31 -4.65 -6.62
C LYS A 126 11.82 -3.29 -7.14
N MET A 127 10.85 -2.69 -6.45
CA MET A 127 10.38 -1.34 -6.80
C MET A 127 11.49 -0.29 -6.63
N ASN A 128 12.18 -0.31 -5.49
CA ASN A 128 13.23 0.67 -5.19
C ASN A 128 14.42 0.55 -6.16
N SER A 129 14.87 -0.66 -6.44
CA SER A 129 15.99 -0.91 -7.35
C SER A 129 15.65 -0.57 -8.81
N SER A 130 14.46 -0.93 -9.30
CA SER A 130 14.00 -0.55 -10.65
C SER A 130 13.89 0.97 -10.81
N ILE A 131 13.41 1.68 -9.79
CA ILE A 131 13.34 3.16 -9.79
C ILE A 131 14.75 3.75 -9.86
N ALA A 132 15.65 3.33 -8.98
CA ALA A 132 17.02 3.85 -8.93
C ALA A 132 17.76 3.64 -10.26
N ASN A 133 17.61 2.47 -10.88
CA ASN A 133 18.21 2.17 -12.18
C ASN A 133 17.65 3.08 -13.29
N ALA A 134 16.33 3.25 -13.35
CA ALA A 134 15.70 4.11 -14.35
C ALA A 134 16.07 5.59 -14.17
N GLU A 135 16.18 6.06 -12.94
CA GLU A 135 16.62 7.43 -12.65
C GLU A 135 18.07 7.65 -13.10
N ALA A 136 18.97 6.68 -12.88
CA ALA A 136 20.36 6.78 -13.34
C ALA A 136 20.44 6.95 -14.87
N LEU A 137 19.65 6.20 -15.64
CA LEU A 137 19.63 6.24 -17.11
C LEU A 137 18.97 7.50 -17.71
N LEU A 138 18.19 8.24 -16.90
CA LEU A 138 17.49 9.46 -17.32
C LEU A 138 18.24 10.74 -16.95
N VAL A 139 19.25 10.63 -16.07
CA VAL A 139 20.16 11.75 -15.74
C VAL A 139 21.30 11.86 -16.76
N GLU A 140 21.62 10.77 -17.47
CA GLU A 140 22.51 10.75 -18.64
C GLU A 140 21.87 11.32 -19.92
#